data_AF-A0A8T5UVA0-F1
#
_entry.id   AF-A0A8T5UVA0-F1
#
_cell.length_a   1.000
_cell.length_b   1.000
_cell.length_c   1.000
_cell.angle_alpha   90.00
_cell.angle_beta   90.00
_cell.angle_gamma   90.00
#
_symmetry.space_group_name_H-M   'P 1'
#
loop_
_entity.id
_entity.type
_entity.pdbx_description
1 polymer ?
#
loop_
_entity_poly.entity_id
_entity_poly.type
_entity_poly.pdbx_seq_one_letter_code
_entity_poly.pdbx_strand_id
1 'polypeptide(L)'
;MAKFDDKIDLYDDRGNLVEEQVPLEALSPLRNPAIKAIVQGVKRTVAVNLEGVENALKTGKLGGGKILGRELDLDIVSNAEAIAAKAAEMIQVEEGDNTNVELLVGGKRVLVQIPQARFDAAAEYSAAPLVTAQAFIQSIVDVCDVNMYDANMVKAAILGRYPQSVDYMGGNLATMLDVPQKLEGPGYSLRNIMVNHVVATTLKNTMNSAALSSLLEQAAMFEMGDAVGKFERMHLLGLAYQGMNADNMVYDLVKDNGKTGTVGSVINGMVDRAKADGVIGVEKDLNGFNVYGTDDMAKWNAYAAAGMMAATMVNQGAARAAQGVSSTLLYYNDILEFETGLPSVDFGRVEGTAVGFSFFSHSIYGGGGPGIFNGNHVVTRHSKGFAIPCVAAAMALDAGTQLFSPEATSGLIKDVFSQVDEFRNPLKYVNEAAVDIKGKL
;
A
#
# COMPACT_ATOMS: atom_id res chain seq x y z
N MET A 1 -2.84 -12.24 -27.44
CA MET A 1 -2.58 -11.01 -28.18
C MET A 1 -2.85 -9.85 -27.23
N ALA A 2 -1.86 -8.99 -27.08
CA ALA A 2 -1.98 -7.75 -26.33
C ALA A 2 -3.09 -6.87 -26.93
N LYS A 3 -3.85 -6.21 -26.06
CA LYS A 3 -4.80 -5.14 -26.38
C LYS A 3 -4.08 -3.84 -26.77
N PHE A 4 -2.90 -3.60 -26.21
CA PHE A 4 -2.13 -2.36 -26.43
C PHE A 4 -0.76 -2.68 -27.02
N ASP A 5 -0.29 -1.83 -27.94
CA ASP A 5 1.00 -2.00 -28.61
C ASP A 5 2.18 -1.50 -27.75
N ASP A 6 1.89 -0.86 -26.61
CA ASP A 6 2.89 -0.31 -25.70
C ASP A 6 3.84 -1.37 -25.17
N LYS A 7 5.12 -1.01 -25.22
CA LYS A 7 6.21 -1.71 -24.56
C LYS A 7 6.99 -0.75 -23.68
N ILE A 8 7.57 -1.30 -22.63
CA ILE A 8 8.34 -0.59 -21.62
C ILE A 8 9.58 -1.39 -21.25
N ASP A 9 10.62 -0.70 -20.84
CA ASP A 9 11.83 -1.29 -20.28
C ASP A 9 11.69 -1.31 -18.75
N LEU A 10 12.00 -2.45 -18.13
CA LEU A 10 11.87 -2.68 -16.69
C LEU A 10 13.21 -2.51 -15.99
N TYR A 11 13.20 -1.83 -14.85
CA TYR A 11 14.38 -1.53 -14.04
C TYR A 11 14.20 -1.96 -12.58
N ASP A 12 15.31 -2.30 -11.92
CA ASP A 12 15.32 -2.61 -10.48
C ASP A 12 15.27 -1.33 -9.62
N ASP A 13 15.23 -1.49 -8.29
CA ASP A 13 15.21 -0.37 -7.34
C ASP A 13 16.54 0.41 -7.25
N ARG A 14 17.54 0.02 -8.03
CA ARG A 14 18.86 0.64 -8.12
C ARG A 14 19.11 1.31 -9.48
N GLY A 15 18.13 1.28 -10.38
CA GLY A 15 18.22 1.86 -11.71
C GLY A 15 19.02 1.01 -12.71
N ASN A 16 19.14 -0.30 -12.47
CA ASN A 16 19.71 -1.23 -13.43
C ASN A 16 18.61 -1.84 -14.29
N LEU A 17 18.87 -1.96 -15.59
CA LEU A 17 17.97 -2.61 -16.53
C LEU A 17 17.80 -4.09 -16.16
N VAL A 18 16.56 -4.53 -16.09
CA VAL A 18 16.16 -5.93 -15.87
C VAL A 18 15.76 -6.58 -17.18
N GLU A 19 14.92 -5.91 -17.97
CA GLU A 19 14.42 -6.45 -19.23
C GLU A 19 13.91 -5.35 -20.16
N GLU A 20 14.14 -5.50 -21.45
CA GLU A 20 13.68 -4.54 -22.47
C GLU A 20 12.37 -4.97 -23.12
N GLN A 21 11.62 -3.98 -23.61
CA GLN A 21 10.53 -4.17 -24.56
C GLN A 21 9.44 -5.12 -24.07
N VAL A 22 9.13 -5.06 -22.77
CA VAL A 22 8.08 -5.85 -22.13
C VAL A 22 6.71 -5.25 -22.49
N PRO A 23 5.74 -6.05 -22.98
CA PRO A 23 4.39 -5.56 -23.23
C PRO A 23 3.78 -4.95 -21.96
N LEU A 24 3.17 -3.77 -22.06
CA LEU A 24 2.59 -3.05 -20.92
C LEU A 24 1.64 -3.91 -20.07
N GLU A 25 0.82 -4.74 -20.73
CA GLU A 25 -0.13 -5.63 -20.05
C GLU A 25 0.53 -6.69 -19.17
N ALA A 26 1.84 -6.93 -19.29
CA ALA A 26 2.57 -7.80 -18.38
C ALA A 26 2.63 -7.24 -16.95
N LEU A 27 2.41 -5.94 -16.77
CA LEU A 27 2.24 -5.29 -15.47
C LEU A 27 0.78 -5.17 -15.03
N SER A 28 -0.19 -5.66 -15.82
CA SER A 28 -1.60 -5.58 -15.45
C SER A 28 -1.90 -6.43 -14.22
N PRO A 29 -2.65 -5.91 -13.22
CA PRO A 29 -3.16 -6.72 -12.11
C PRO A 29 -3.99 -7.94 -12.55
N LEU A 30 -4.53 -7.92 -13.77
CA LEU A 30 -5.30 -9.02 -14.34
C LEU A 30 -4.43 -10.13 -14.96
N ARG A 31 -3.12 -9.90 -15.13
CA ARG A 31 -2.22 -10.78 -15.89
C ARG A 31 -0.98 -11.16 -15.11
N ASN A 32 -0.41 -10.24 -14.35
CA ASN A 32 0.83 -10.45 -13.62
C ASN A 32 0.59 -11.36 -12.38
N PRO A 33 1.22 -12.55 -12.33
CA PRO A 33 0.99 -13.49 -11.24
C PRO A 33 1.51 -12.99 -9.88
N ALA A 34 2.58 -12.18 -9.85
CA ALA A 34 3.07 -11.61 -8.60
C ALA A 34 2.11 -10.55 -8.04
N ILE A 35 1.49 -9.72 -8.89
CA ILE A 35 0.45 -8.78 -8.41
C ILE A 35 -0.73 -9.54 -7.81
N LYS A 36 -1.17 -10.62 -8.47
CA LYS A 36 -2.23 -11.48 -7.93
C LYS A 36 -1.83 -12.10 -6.58
N ALA A 37 -0.60 -12.59 -6.47
CA ALA A 37 -0.05 -13.15 -5.23
C ALA A 37 0.02 -12.10 -4.11
N ILE A 38 0.42 -10.86 -4.41
CA ILE A 38 0.44 -9.75 -3.45
C ILE A 38 -0.99 -9.45 -2.97
N VAL A 39 -1.96 -9.28 -3.87
CA VAL A 39 -3.36 -8.99 -3.51
C VAL A 39 -3.97 -10.11 -2.68
N GLN A 40 -3.81 -11.37 -3.10
CA GLN A 40 -4.29 -12.54 -2.34
C GLN A 40 -3.58 -12.65 -0.99
N GLY A 41 -2.27 -12.40 -0.97
CA GLY A 41 -1.43 -12.36 0.22
C GLY A 41 -1.94 -11.34 1.25
N VAL A 42 -2.20 -10.10 0.82
CA VAL A 42 -2.73 -9.03 1.68
C VAL A 42 -4.10 -9.40 2.24
N LYS A 43 -4.97 -10.04 1.45
CA LYS A 43 -6.29 -10.51 1.90
C LYS A 43 -6.20 -11.62 2.95
N ARG A 44 -5.19 -12.49 2.86
CA ARG A 44 -5.10 -13.71 3.68
C ARG A 44 -4.17 -13.63 4.90
N THR A 45 -3.38 -12.57 5.00
CA THR A 45 -2.36 -12.42 6.04
C THR A 45 -2.91 -11.68 7.26
N VAL A 46 -2.64 -12.20 8.45
CA VAL A 46 -3.00 -11.63 9.75
C VAL A 46 -1.76 -11.63 10.65
N ALA A 47 -1.56 -10.52 11.36
CA ALA A 47 -0.57 -10.40 12.42
C ALA A 47 -1.23 -10.67 13.78
N VAL A 48 -0.71 -11.66 14.53
CA VAL A 48 -1.19 -12.00 15.88
C VAL A 48 -0.18 -11.52 16.92
N ASN A 49 -0.65 -10.80 17.94
CA ASN A 49 0.20 -10.35 19.05
C ASN A 49 -0.08 -11.16 20.33
N LEU A 50 0.60 -12.31 20.49
CA LEU A 50 0.44 -13.17 21.66
C LEU A 50 0.88 -12.48 22.95
N GLU A 51 1.96 -11.69 22.91
CA GLU A 51 2.40 -10.86 24.05
C GLU A 51 1.30 -9.85 24.46
N GLY A 52 0.60 -9.26 23.49
CA GLY A 52 -0.53 -8.36 23.73
C GLY A 52 -1.72 -9.08 24.36
N VAL A 53 -2.05 -10.28 23.86
CA VAL A 53 -3.13 -11.12 24.41
C VAL A 53 -2.84 -11.49 25.86
N GLU A 54 -1.62 -11.98 26.15
CA GLU A 54 -1.18 -12.34 27.50
C GLU A 54 -1.29 -11.16 28.47
N ASN A 55 -0.75 -10.00 28.08
CA ASN A 55 -0.79 -8.81 28.92
C ASN A 55 -2.22 -8.27 29.14
N ALA A 56 -3.07 -8.34 28.11
CA ALA A 56 -4.47 -7.91 28.21
C ALA A 56 -5.24 -8.78 29.22
N LEU A 57 -5.04 -10.10 29.16
CA LEU A 57 -5.64 -11.06 30.10
C LEU A 57 -5.11 -10.86 31.52
N LYS A 58 -3.79 -10.80 31.68
CA LYS A 58 -3.13 -10.61 32.98
C LYS A 58 -3.57 -9.35 33.70
N THR A 59 -3.89 -8.29 32.94
CA THR A 59 -4.28 -6.99 33.50
C THR A 59 -5.78 -6.73 33.47
N GLY A 60 -6.59 -7.60 32.86
CA GLY A 60 -8.02 -7.36 32.62
C GLY A 60 -8.31 -6.17 31.70
N LYS A 61 -7.31 -5.66 30.96
CA LYS A 61 -7.44 -4.54 30.03
C LYS A 61 -7.93 -5.03 28.67
N LEU A 62 -9.24 -5.10 28.50
CA LEU A 62 -9.89 -5.81 27.40
C LEU A 62 -10.91 -4.91 26.70
N GLY A 63 -11.07 -5.07 25.38
CA GLY A 63 -12.04 -4.34 24.58
C GLY A 63 -11.94 -2.82 24.71
N GLY A 64 -10.74 -2.26 24.89
CA GLY A 64 -10.50 -0.82 25.06
C GLY A 64 -10.84 -0.25 26.45
N GLY A 65 -11.09 -1.11 27.45
CA GLY A 65 -11.35 -0.73 28.85
C GLY A 65 -10.61 -1.63 29.83
N LYS A 66 -11.03 -1.64 31.10
CA LYS A 66 -10.54 -2.57 32.14
C LYS A 66 -11.71 -3.18 32.90
N ILE A 67 -11.69 -4.50 33.11
CA ILE A 67 -12.67 -5.23 33.91
C ILE A 67 -11.96 -5.80 35.14
N LEU A 68 -12.23 -5.21 36.31
CA LEU A 68 -11.62 -5.63 37.58
C LEU A 68 -12.18 -6.98 38.05
N GLY A 69 -11.31 -7.85 38.56
CA GLY A 69 -11.69 -9.19 39.06
C GLY A 69 -11.83 -10.24 37.96
N ARG A 70 -11.36 -9.93 36.74
CA ARG A 70 -11.37 -10.83 35.57
C ARG A 70 -9.98 -10.98 34.95
N GLU A 71 -8.95 -10.67 35.73
CA GLU A 71 -7.55 -10.94 35.40
C GLU A 71 -7.29 -12.45 35.28
N LEU A 72 -6.57 -12.86 34.23
CA LEU A 72 -6.15 -14.24 34.00
C LEU A 72 -4.65 -14.26 33.70
N ASP A 73 -3.87 -14.88 34.58
CA ASP A 73 -2.41 -15.02 34.40
C ASP A 73 -2.13 -16.35 33.67
N LEU A 74 -2.08 -16.28 32.34
CA LEU A 74 -1.82 -17.42 31.46
C LEU A 74 -0.43 -17.27 30.84
N ASP A 75 0.33 -18.36 30.78
CA ASP A 75 1.67 -18.37 30.20
C ASP A 75 1.61 -18.62 28.68
N ILE A 76 1.06 -17.66 27.93
CA ILE A 76 0.75 -17.82 26.50
C ILE A 76 2.02 -17.81 25.65
N VAL A 77 2.92 -16.86 25.88
CA VAL A 77 4.15 -16.72 25.08
C VAL A 77 5.07 -17.91 25.27
N SER A 78 5.20 -18.45 26.48
CA SER A 78 6.02 -19.65 26.72
C SER A 78 5.42 -20.91 26.09
N ASN A 79 4.10 -20.93 25.82
CA ASN A 79 3.40 -22.02 25.15
C ASN A 79 3.08 -21.71 23.67
N ALA A 80 3.71 -20.69 23.08
CA ALA A 80 3.37 -20.18 21.75
C ALA A 80 3.46 -21.26 20.65
N GLU A 81 4.42 -22.19 20.74
CA GLU A 81 4.59 -23.28 19.77
C GLU A 81 3.39 -24.22 19.76
N ALA A 82 2.94 -24.68 20.94
CA ALA A 82 1.76 -25.53 21.06
C ALA A 82 0.48 -24.81 20.61
N ILE A 83 0.33 -23.54 20.96
CA ILE A 83 -0.82 -22.71 20.57
C ILE A 83 -0.85 -22.52 19.05
N ALA A 84 0.28 -22.18 18.45
CA ALA A 84 0.40 -21.94 17.01
C ALA A 84 0.17 -23.22 16.20
N ALA A 85 0.75 -24.36 16.62
CA ALA A 85 0.54 -25.65 15.97
C ALA A 85 -0.96 -26.03 15.97
N LYS A 86 -1.60 -25.95 17.15
CA LYS A 86 -3.03 -26.23 17.26
C LYS A 86 -3.91 -25.25 16.48
N ALA A 87 -3.51 -23.97 16.42
CA ALA A 87 -4.22 -22.98 15.60
C ALA A 87 -4.08 -23.31 14.11
N ALA A 88 -2.89 -23.72 13.66
CA ALA A 88 -2.63 -24.11 12.28
C ALA A 88 -3.51 -25.29 11.84
N GLU A 89 -3.68 -26.31 12.70
CA GLU A 89 -4.57 -27.45 12.44
C GLU A 89 -6.03 -27.03 12.18
N MET A 90 -6.51 -26.00 12.89
CA MET A 90 -7.87 -25.46 12.68
C MET A 90 -7.97 -24.51 11.48
N ILE A 91 -6.89 -23.80 11.17
CA ILE A 91 -6.84 -22.82 10.07
C ILE A 91 -6.75 -23.51 8.71
N GLN A 92 -5.94 -24.57 8.59
CA GLN A 92 -5.80 -25.31 7.34
C GLN A 92 -7.12 -25.94 6.89
N VAL A 93 -7.25 -26.19 5.60
CA VAL A 93 -8.36 -26.96 5.02
C VAL A 93 -7.92 -28.40 4.80
N GLU A 94 -6.71 -28.59 4.27
CA GLU A 94 -6.10 -29.90 4.04
C GLU A 94 -4.62 -29.85 4.45
N GLU A 95 -4.06 -30.98 4.87
CA GLU A 95 -2.64 -31.07 5.21
C GLU A 95 -1.78 -30.77 3.96
N GLY A 96 -0.81 -29.86 4.12
CA GLY A 96 0.06 -29.43 3.03
C GLY A 96 -0.54 -28.39 2.07
N ASP A 97 -1.69 -27.79 2.41
CA ASP A 97 -2.19 -26.62 1.70
C ASP A 97 -1.30 -25.38 1.91
N ASN A 98 -1.70 -24.22 1.39
CA ASN A 98 -0.91 -22.99 1.47
C ASN A 98 -1.11 -22.18 2.77
N THR A 99 -1.54 -22.83 3.85
CA THR A 99 -1.56 -22.25 5.20
C THR A 99 -0.13 -22.00 5.68
N ASN A 100 0.11 -20.83 6.28
CA ASN A 100 1.36 -20.54 6.97
C ASN A 100 1.05 -20.00 8.37
N VAL A 101 1.68 -20.56 9.40
CA VAL A 101 1.62 -20.08 10.79
C VAL A 101 3.03 -20.09 11.34
N GLU A 102 3.64 -18.92 11.41
CA GLU A 102 5.05 -18.76 11.75
C GLU A 102 5.23 -17.89 12.99
N LEU A 103 5.92 -18.43 13.99
CA LEU A 103 6.26 -17.70 15.21
C LEU A 103 7.39 -16.71 14.95
N LEU A 104 7.22 -15.49 15.44
CA LEU A 104 8.17 -14.39 15.30
C LEU A 104 8.54 -13.83 16.66
N VAL A 105 9.73 -13.20 16.74
CA VAL A 105 10.21 -12.49 17.93
C VAL A 105 10.14 -13.37 19.19
N GLY A 106 10.63 -14.62 19.08
CA GLY A 106 10.64 -15.58 20.20
C GLY A 106 9.24 -15.98 20.68
N GLY A 107 8.28 -16.14 19.76
CA GLY A 107 6.90 -16.57 20.07
C GLY A 107 5.95 -15.44 20.47
N LYS A 108 6.43 -14.20 20.55
CA LYS A 108 5.59 -13.07 20.96
C LYS A 108 4.59 -12.63 19.88
N ARG A 109 4.94 -12.81 18.61
CA ARG A 109 4.11 -12.49 17.45
C ARG A 109 3.94 -13.73 16.59
N VAL A 110 2.88 -13.78 15.79
CA VAL A 110 2.67 -14.83 14.80
C VAL A 110 2.27 -14.21 13.48
N LEU A 111 2.96 -14.63 12.42
CA LEU A 111 2.51 -14.45 11.05
C LEU A 111 1.54 -15.56 10.71
N VAL A 112 0.33 -15.21 10.32
CA VAL A 112 -0.68 -16.17 9.88
C VAL A 112 -1.06 -15.82 8.45
N GLN A 113 -0.97 -16.78 7.54
CA GLN A 113 -1.60 -16.71 6.24
C GLN A 113 -2.59 -17.85 6.12
N ILE A 114 -3.89 -17.54 6.12
CA ILE A 114 -4.92 -18.57 5.99
C ILE A 114 -4.94 -19.10 4.53
N PRO A 115 -5.43 -20.33 4.28
CA PRO A 115 -5.32 -20.94 2.96
C PRO A 115 -6.25 -20.28 1.94
N GLN A 116 -5.80 -20.24 0.69
CA GLN A 116 -6.51 -19.58 -0.42
C GLN A 116 -7.90 -20.16 -0.65
N ALA A 117 -8.06 -21.48 -0.45
CA ALA A 117 -9.33 -22.19 -0.61
C ALA A 117 -10.47 -21.60 0.22
N ARG A 118 -10.17 -20.97 1.37
CA ARG A 118 -11.19 -20.28 2.19
C ARG A 118 -11.73 -19.03 1.49
N PHE A 119 -10.91 -18.33 0.71
CA PHE A 119 -11.35 -17.15 -0.05
C PHE A 119 -12.04 -17.50 -1.35
N ASP A 120 -11.71 -18.65 -1.94
CA ASP A 120 -12.36 -19.09 -3.18
C ASP A 120 -13.86 -19.37 -2.98
N ALA A 121 -14.26 -19.68 -1.73
CA ALA A 121 -15.65 -19.84 -1.32
C ALA A 121 -16.20 -18.65 -0.48
N ALA A 122 -15.39 -17.62 -0.21
CA ALA A 122 -15.82 -16.45 0.55
C ALA A 122 -16.22 -15.28 -0.36
N ALA A 123 -17.18 -14.47 0.11
CA ALA A 123 -17.56 -13.25 -0.58
C ALA A 123 -16.47 -12.17 -0.51
N GLU A 124 -15.73 -12.11 0.61
CA GLU A 124 -14.75 -11.05 0.88
C GLU A 124 -13.61 -11.55 1.79
N TYR A 125 -12.85 -10.63 2.40
CA TYR A 125 -11.56 -10.90 3.04
C TYR A 125 -11.60 -11.06 4.56
N SER A 126 -12.74 -10.80 5.23
CA SER A 126 -12.88 -10.91 6.69
C SER A 126 -12.73 -12.34 7.22
N ALA A 127 -12.76 -13.33 6.33
CA ALA A 127 -12.37 -14.71 6.67
C ALA A 127 -10.97 -14.77 7.31
N ALA A 128 -10.00 -13.94 6.86
CA ALA A 128 -8.65 -13.90 7.44
C ALA A 128 -8.65 -13.61 8.95
N PRO A 129 -9.08 -12.42 9.40
CA PRO A 129 -9.06 -12.10 10.83
C PRO A 129 -10.01 -12.98 11.64
N LEU A 130 -11.17 -13.36 11.11
CA LEU A 130 -12.17 -14.12 11.88
C LEU A 130 -11.79 -15.59 12.09
N VAL A 131 -11.30 -16.28 11.05
CA VAL A 131 -10.82 -17.68 11.16
C VAL A 131 -9.59 -17.71 12.06
N THR A 132 -8.64 -16.80 11.86
CA THR A 132 -7.44 -16.68 12.70
C THR A 132 -7.82 -16.44 14.16
N ALA A 133 -8.72 -15.47 14.44
CA ALA A 133 -9.16 -15.19 15.80
C ALA A 133 -9.74 -16.43 16.47
N GLN A 134 -10.67 -17.11 15.80
CA GLN A 134 -11.37 -18.26 16.38
C GLN A 134 -10.44 -19.46 16.62
N ALA A 135 -9.46 -19.67 15.73
CA ALA A 135 -8.43 -20.69 15.92
C ALA A 135 -7.56 -20.38 17.15
N PHE A 136 -7.02 -19.16 17.26
CA PHE A 136 -6.18 -18.79 18.40
C PHE A 136 -6.94 -18.75 19.74
N ILE A 137 -8.22 -18.36 19.73
CA ILE A 137 -9.07 -18.42 20.94
C ILE A 137 -9.17 -19.87 21.44
N GLN A 138 -9.53 -20.80 20.56
CA GLN A 138 -9.67 -22.21 20.92
C GLN A 138 -8.33 -22.82 21.33
N SER A 139 -7.25 -22.51 20.62
CA SER A 139 -5.92 -23.01 20.98
C SER A 139 -5.47 -22.54 22.36
N ILE A 140 -5.69 -21.27 22.70
CA ILE A 140 -5.33 -20.75 24.04
C ILE A 140 -6.22 -21.38 25.12
N VAL A 141 -7.53 -21.48 24.87
CA VAL A 141 -8.46 -22.11 25.82
C VAL A 141 -8.03 -23.55 26.13
N ASP A 142 -7.67 -24.31 25.10
CA ASP A 142 -7.31 -25.71 25.27
C ASP A 142 -5.89 -25.91 25.84
N VAL A 143 -4.89 -25.17 25.36
CA VAL A 143 -3.49 -25.32 25.81
C VAL A 143 -3.30 -24.78 27.23
N CYS A 144 -4.01 -23.72 27.60
CA CYS A 144 -3.94 -23.12 28.93
C CYS A 144 -5.04 -23.60 29.88
N ASP A 145 -5.86 -24.60 29.50
CA ASP A 145 -6.96 -25.17 30.29
C ASP A 145 -7.91 -24.11 30.89
N VAL A 146 -8.32 -23.16 30.05
CA VAL A 146 -9.19 -22.05 30.48
C VAL A 146 -10.61 -22.57 30.64
N ASN A 147 -11.16 -22.44 31.84
CA ASN A 147 -12.52 -22.91 32.11
C ASN A 147 -13.60 -22.12 31.32
N MET A 148 -14.78 -22.72 31.21
CA MET A 148 -15.93 -22.18 30.47
C MET A 148 -16.37 -20.76 30.91
N TYR A 149 -16.22 -20.41 32.18
CA TYR A 149 -16.65 -19.11 32.73
C TYR A 149 -15.68 -17.97 32.40
N ASP A 150 -14.43 -18.30 32.07
CA ASP A 150 -13.35 -17.36 31.82
C ASP A 150 -12.93 -17.28 30.34
N ALA A 151 -13.30 -18.27 29.52
CA ALA A 151 -12.97 -18.31 28.08
C ALA A 151 -13.44 -17.06 27.30
N ASN A 152 -14.52 -16.40 27.74
CA ASN A 152 -14.97 -15.14 27.13
C ASN A 152 -13.94 -14.00 27.23
N MET A 153 -13.07 -14.01 28.25
CA MET A 153 -12.00 -13.02 28.39
C MET A 153 -10.91 -13.23 27.32
N VAL A 154 -10.61 -14.47 26.95
CA VAL A 154 -9.67 -14.81 25.85
C VAL A 154 -10.20 -14.27 24.51
N LYS A 155 -11.50 -14.45 24.25
CA LYS A 155 -12.16 -13.85 23.08
C LYS A 155 -12.05 -12.32 23.07
N ALA A 156 -12.24 -11.66 24.22
CA ALA A 156 -12.11 -10.22 24.33
C ALA A 156 -10.65 -9.75 24.15
N ALA A 157 -9.66 -10.55 24.54
CA ALA A 157 -8.25 -10.24 24.37
C ALA A 157 -7.80 -10.32 22.92
N ILE A 158 -8.35 -11.28 22.16
CA ILE A 158 -8.00 -11.48 20.75
C ILE A 158 -8.75 -10.51 19.84
N LEU A 159 -10.08 -10.48 19.92
CA LEU A 159 -10.92 -9.76 18.95
C LEU A 159 -11.60 -8.50 19.54
N GLY A 160 -11.22 -8.12 20.75
CA GLY A 160 -11.68 -6.87 21.36
C GLY A 160 -13.17 -6.87 21.68
N ARG A 161 -13.80 -5.71 21.49
CA ARG A 161 -15.20 -5.43 21.84
C ARG A 161 -16.21 -5.92 20.78
N TYR A 162 -15.76 -6.50 19.67
CA TYR A 162 -16.65 -7.07 18.66
C TYR A 162 -17.51 -8.20 19.27
N PRO A 163 -18.85 -8.23 19.06
CA PRO A 163 -19.60 -7.49 18.03
C PRO A 163 -20.31 -6.21 18.50
N GLN A 164 -20.08 -5.76 19.73
CA GLN A 164 -20.66 -4.49 20.21
C GLN A 164 -20.07 -3.30 19.45
N SER A 165 -18.76 -3.32 19.19
CA SER A 165 -18.14 -2.47 18.18
C SER A 165 -18.25 -3.13 16.80
N VAL A 166 -18.44 -2.32 15.76
CA VAL A 166 -18.47 -2.80 14.37
C VAL A 166 -17.09 -3.34 13.95
N ASP A 167 -16.03 -2.67 14.41
CA ASP A 167 -14.63 -3.07 14.21
C ASP A 167 -14.10 -3.91 15.38
N TYR A 168 -12.85 -4.36 15.25
CA TYR A 168 -12.16 -5.19 16.25
C TYR A 168 -11.51 -4.35 17.36
N MET A 169 -12.23 -3.34 17.85
CA MET A 169 -11.73 -2.36 18.83
C MET A 169 -11.09 -3.02 20.05
N GLY A 170 -9.80 -2.76 20.26
CA GLY A 170 -9.04 -3.26 21.40
C GLY A 170 -8.64 -4.74 21.31
N GLY A 171 -8.76 -5.35 20.13
CA GLY A 171 -8.19 -6.68 19.85
C GLY A 171 -6.68 -6.63 19.65
N ASN A 172 -6.06 -7.81 19.66
CA ASN A 172 -4.62 -8.01 19.50
C ASN A 172 -4.28 -8.74 18.18
N LEU A 173 -5.12 -8.52 17.17
CA LEU A 173 -4.91 -8.92 15.78
C LEU A 173 -4.79 -7.66 14.92
N ALA A 174 -3.97 -7.71 13.88
CA ALA A 174 -3.90 -6.65 12.88
C ALA A 174 -3.82 -7.22 11.46
N THR A 175 -4.41 -6.49 10.53
CA THR A 175 -4.39 -6.75 9.09
C THR A 175 -4.05 -5.45 8.37
N MET A 176 -3.49 -5.52 7.16
CA MET A 176 -3.32 -4.32 6.33
C MET A 176 -4.68 -3.76 5.88
N LEU A 177 -5.63 -4.64 5.56
CA LEU A 177 -7.01 -4.29 5.25
C LEU A 177 -7.81 -4.02 6.52
N ASP A 178 -8.78 -3.12 6.43
CA ASP A 178 -9.74 -2.84 7.50
C ASP A 178 -11.12 -3.46 7.17
N VAL A 179 -12.03 -3.46 8.14
CA VAL A 179 -13.36 -4.07 8.01
C VAL A 179 -14.16 -3.48 6.83
N PRO A 180 -14.94 -4.30 6.11
CA PRO A 180 -15.64 -3.88 4.88
C PRO A 180 -16.70 -2.78 5.12
N GLN A 181 -17.18 -2.60 6.35
CA GLN A 181 -18.11 -1.54 6.72
C GLN A 181 -17.48 -0.13 6.66
N LYS A 182 -16.15 -0.03 6.65
CA LYS A 182 -15.41 1.25 6.59
C LYS A 182 -15.03 1.66 5.16
N LEU A 183 -15.51 0.93 4.16
CA LEU A 183 -15.29 1.29 2.77
C LEU A 183 -16.12 2.52 2.40
N GLU A 184 -15.44 3.53 1.90
CA GLU A 184 -16.03 4.78 1.44
C GLU A 184 -16.78 4.62 0.10
N GLY A 185 -16.61 3.47 -0.56
CA GLY A 185 -17.40 3.03 -1.70
C GLY A 185 -17.14 1.54 -2.01
N PRO A 186 -18.01 0.86 -2.76
CA PRO A 186 -17.75 -0.49 -3.24
C PRO A 186 -16.44 -0.56 -4.04
N GLY A 187 -15.64 -1.60 -3.83
CA GLY A 187 -14.34 -1.80 -4.49
C GLY A 187 -13.15 -1.08 -3.84
N TYR A 188 -13.33 -0.39 -2.72
CA TYR A 188 -12.27 0.41 -2.07
C TYR A 188 -11.37 -0.38 -1.11
N SER A 189 -11.53 -1.71 -0.99
CA SER A 189 -10.87 -2.51 0.05
C SER A 189 -9.36 -2.34 0.07
N LEU A 190 -8.71 -2.50 -1.08
CA LEU A 190 -7.27 -2.33 -1.26
C LEU A 190 -6.78 -0.89 -1.09
N ARG A 191 -7.69 0.09 -1.06
CA ARG A 191 -7.37 1.50 -0.80
C ARG A 191 -7.40 1.86 0.68
N ASN A 192 -8.05 1.06 1.52
CA ASN A 192 -8.13 1.29 2.96
C ASN A 192 -6.93 0.68 3.71
N ILE A 193 -5.73 0.97 3.19
CA ILE A 193 -4.46 0.52 3.74
C ILE A 193 -3.66 1.78 4.07
N MET A 194 -3.36 1.97 5.36
CA MET A 194 -2.62 3.14 5.85
C MET A 194 -1.25 3.25 5.16
N VAL A 195 -0.84 4.47 4.76
CA VAL A 195 0.49 4.72 4.18
C VAL A 195 1.61 4.18 5.08
N ASN A 196 1.50 4.37 6.40
CA ASN A 196 2.45 3.83 7.35
C ASN A 196 2.56 2.28 7.33
N HIS A 197 1.47 1.55 7.03
CA HIS A 197 1.52 0.09 6.88
C HIS A 197 2.34 -0.32 5.66
N VAL A 198 2.17 0.39 4.53
CA VAL A 198 2.97 0.19 3.33
C VAL A 198 4.45 0.43 3.62
N VAL A 199 4.77 1.60 4.19
CA VAL A 199 6.14 2.02 4.49
C VAL A 199 6.82 1.11 5.53
N ALA A 200 6.06 0.62 6.51
CA ALA A 200 6.53 -0.36 7.48
C ALA A 200 6.87 -1.70 6.83
N THR A 201 6.01 -2.18 5.94
CA THR A 201 6.15 -3.47 5.25
C THR A 201 7.38 -3.51 4.34
N THR A 202 7.65 -2.41 3.63
CA THR A 202 8.78 -2.25 2.70
C THR A 202 10.05 -1.73 3.40
N LEU A 203 10.06 -1.67 4.73
CA LEU A 203 11.20 -1.24 5.55
C LEU A 203 11.76 0.13 5.14
N LYS A 204 10.88 1.08 4.79
CA LYS A 204 11.24 2.43 4.32
C LYS A 204 12.12 2.47 3.06
N ASN A 205 12.20 1.40 2.26
CA ASN A 205 12.77 1.50 0.91
C ASN A 205 11.81 2.34 0.04
N THR A 206 12.27 3.49 -0.47
CA THR A 206 11.43 4.47 -1.16
C THR A 206 10.78 3.93 -2.43
N MET A 207 11.56 3.25 -3.29
CA MET A 207 11.06 2.68 -4.55
C MET A 207 10.06 1.57 -4.28
N ASN A 208 10.37 0.66 -3.34
CA ASN A 208 9.47 -0.44 -2.99
C ASN A 208 8.19 0.06 -2.28
N SER A 209 8.26 1.13 -1.49
CA SER A 209 7.08 1.77 -0.87
C SER A 209 6.16 2.38 -1.93
N ALA A 210 6.73 3.08 -2.91
CA ALA A 210 5.99 3.63 -4.05
C ALA A 210 5.38 2.51 -4.90
N ALA A 211 6.13 1.43 -5.17
CA ALA A 211 5.66 0.28 -5.94
C ALA A 211 4.52 -0.44 -5.22
N LEU A 212 4.67 -0.82 -3.94
CA LEU A 212 3.61 -1.49 -3.17
C LEU A 212 2.33 -0.65 -3.16
N SER A 213 2.47 0.66 -2.88
CA SER A 213 1.33 1.57 -2.86
C SER A 213 0.67 1.69 -4.23
N SER A 214 1.44 1.77 -5.31
CA SER A 214 0.90 1.89 -6.68
C SER A 214 0.19 0.62 -7.10
N LEU A 215 0.74 -0.55 -6.77
CA LEU A 215 0.13 -1.85 -7.06
C LEU A 215 -1.24 -1.99 -6.37
N LEU A 216 -1.33 -1.63 -5.09
CA LEU A 216 -2.58 -1.70 -4.33
C LEU A 216 -3.61 -0.70 -4.85
N GLU A 217 -3.21 0.56 -5.06
CA GLU A 217 -4.09 1.60 -5.59
C GLU A 217 -4.59 1.27 -6.99
N GLN A 218 -3.71 0.86 -7.91
CA GLN A 218 -4.09 0.57 -9.29
C GLN A 218 -4.87 -0.75 -9.40
N ALA A 219 -4.57 -1.78 -8.60
CA ALA A 219 -5.43 -2.96 -8.50
C ALA A 219 -6.84 -2.61 -8.00
N ALA A 220 -6.97 -1.69 -7.05
CA ALA A 220 -8.27 -1.18 -6.63
C ALA A 220 -9.02 -0.47 -7.77
N MET A 221 -8.32 0.23 -8.67
CA MET A 221 -8.97 0.87 -9.83
C MET A 221 -9.59 -0.16 -10.78
N PHE A 222 -9.03 -1.38 -10.87
CA PHE A 222 -9.68 -2.49 -11.57
C PHE A 222 -10.90 -3.02 -10.80
N GLU A 223 -10.82 -3.16 -9.47
CA GLU A 223 -11.95 -3.60 -8.63
C GLU A 223 -13.13 -2.60 -8.68
N MET A 224 -12.84 -1.30 -8.71
CA MET A 224 -13.82 -0.21 -8.79
C MET A 224 -14.41 -0.04 -10.20
N GLY A 225 -13.84 -0.67 -11.22
CA GLY A 225 -14.23 -0.52 -12.62
C GLY A 225 -13.71 0.76 -13.30
N ASP A 226 -12.90 1.56 -12.62
CA ASP A 226 -12.27 2.76 -13.18
C ASP A 226 -11.25 2.41 -14.28
N ALA A 227 -10.54 1.29 -14.15
CA ALA A 227 -9.58 0.81 -15.15
C ALA A 227 -10.20 -0.10 -16.22
N VAL A 228 -11.42 0.20 -16.67
CA VAL A 228 -12.14 -0.57 -17.70
C VAL A 228 -12.33 0.24 -18.98
N GLY A 229 -12.14 -0.40 -20.14
CA GLY A 229 -12.38 0.21 -21.44
C GLY A 229 -11.38 1.32 -21.75
N LYS A 230 -11.86 2.54 -22.02
CA LYS A 230 -11.02 3.68 -22.47
C LYS A 230 -9.96 4.10 -21.46
N PHE A 231 -10.14 3.75 -20.18
CA PHE A 231 -9.26 4.17 -19.09
C PHE A 231 -8.23 3.10 -18.71
N GLU A 232 -8.39 1.85 -19.17
CA GLU A 232 -7.50 0.73 -18.83
C GLU A 232 -6.03 1.06 -19.14
N ARG A 233 -5.77 1.62 -20.34
CA ARG A 233 -4.41 2.01 -20.76
C ARG A 233 -3.81 3.13 -19.90
N MET A 234 -4.60 4.12 -19.50
CA MET A 234 -4.14 5.22 -18.64
C MET A 234 -3.68 4.69 -17.28
N HIS A 235 -4.44 3.77 -16.68
CA HIS A 235 -4.11 3.16 -15.40
C HIS A 235 -2.89 2.24 -15.49
N LEU A 236 -2.76 1.45 -16.57
CA LEU A 236 -1.59 0.60 -16.78
C LEU A 236 -0.31 1.42 -16.99
N LEU A 237 -0.36 2.47 -17.83
CA LEU A 237 0.78 3.37 -18.01
C LEU A 237 1.10 4.12 -16.70
N GLY A 238 0.08 4.55 -15.96
CA GLY A 238 0.24 5.13 -14.63
C GLY A 238 1.00 4.21 -13.68
N LEU A 239 0.56 2.96 -13.56
CA LEU A 239 1.26 1.94 -12.76
C LEU A 239 2.72 1.78 -13.22
N ALA A 240 2.94 1.62 -14.52
CA ALA A 240 4.25 1.37 -15.10
C ALA A 240 5.24 2.51 -14.83
N TYR A 241 4.89 3.75 -15.20
CA TYR A 241 5.80 4.88 -15.12
C TYR A 241 5.92 5.45 -13.71
N GLN A 242 4.82 5.58 -12.97
CA GLN A 242 4.84 6.16 -11.63
C GLN A 242 5.35 5.17 -10.56
N GLY A 243 4.85 3.94 -10.61
CA GLY A 243 5.03 2.96 -9.55
C GLY A 243 6.15 1.96 -9.80
N MET A 244 6.38 1.61 -11.07
CA MET A 244 7.27 0.52 -11.47
C MET A 244 8.56 1.01 -12.16
N ASN A 245 8.79 2.33 -12.20
CA ASN A 245 9.99 2.95 -12.79
C ASN A 245 10.25 2.50 -14.24
N ALA A 246 9.19 2.38 -15.05
CA ALA A 246 9.32 2.07 -16.47
C ALA A 246 10.25 3.07 -17.17
N ASP A 247 11.09 2.55 -18.06
CA ASP A 247 12.10 3.28 -18.84
C ASP A 247 13.08 4.10 -17.97
N ASN A 248 13.27 3.65 -16.72
CA ASN A 248 14.06 4.27 -15.66
C ASN A 248 13.69 5.72 -15.34
N MET A 249 12.50 6.17 -15.76
CA MET A 249 12.18 7.59 -15.84
C MET A 249 12.18 8.27 -14.48
N VAL A 250 11.60 7.64 -13.45
CA VAL A 250 11.59 8.19 -12.08
C VAL A 250 13.01 8.27 -11.55
N TYR A 251 13.77 7.19 -11.68
CA TYR A 251 15.14 7.12 -11.19
C TYR A 251 16.05 8.17 -11.83
N ASP A 252 16.01 8.30 -13.17
CA ASP A 252 16.85 9.25 -13.90
C ASP A 252 16.50 10.70 -13.55
N LEU A 253 15.21 11.04 -13.47
CA LEU A 253 14.79 12.37 -13.03
C LEU A 253 15.26 12.70 -11.61
N VAL A 254 15.19 11.72 -10.69
CA VAL A 254 15.72 11.89 -9.32
C VAL A 254 17.23 12.02 -9.32
N LYS A 255 17.94 11.24 -10.14
CA LYS A 255 19.40 11.29 -10.23
C LYS A 255 19.89 12.66 -10.72
N ASP A 256 19.24 13.20 -11.74
CA ASP A 256 19.60 14.48 -12.35
C ASP A 256 19.28 15.67 -11.44
N ASN A 257 18.24 15.54 -10.60
CA ASN A 257 17.77 16.63 -9.74
C ASN A 257 18.14 16.45 -8.25
N GLY A 258 18.66 15.31 -7.84
CA GLY A 258 18.78 14.96 -6.41
C GLY A 258 19.85 15.74 -5.64
N LYS A 259 20.78 16.41 -6.33
CA LYS A 259 21.86 17.19 -5.68
C LYS A 259 21.47 18.63 -5.37
N THR A 260 20.80 19.30 -6.30
CA THR A 260 20.51 20.75 -6.24
C THR A 260 19.16 21.12 -6.83
N GLY A 261 18.37 20.13 -7.27
CA GLY A 261 17.10 20.34 -7.94
C GLY A 261 15.98 20.70 -6.99
N THR A 262 14.86 21.06 -7.60
CA THR A 262 13.61 21.44 -6.95
C THR A 262 12.45 20.82 -7.72
N VAL A 263 11.21 21.02 -7.27
CA VAL A 263 10.02 20.63 -8.02
C VAL A 263 10.04 21.22 -9.45
N GLY A 264 10.37 22.50 -9.60
CA GLY A 264 10.41 23.17 -10.91
C GLY A 264 11.49 22.60 -11.86
N SER A 265 12.67 22.24 -11.35
CA SER A 265 13.70 21.64 -12.21
C SER A 265 13.33 20.22 -12.65
N VAL A 266 12.62 19.46 -11.82
CA VAL A 266 12.07 18.15 -12.20
C VAL A 266 10.97 18.31 -13.26
N ILE A 267 10.10 19.32 -13.16
CA ILE A 267 9.11 19.64 -14.20
C ILE A 267 9.82 19.88 -15.53
N ASN A 268 10.83 20.74 -15.55
CA ASN A 268 11.61 21.00 -16.77
C ASN A 268 12.23 19.73 -17.35
N GLY A 269 12.87 18.90 -16.51
CA GLY A 269 13.45 17.63 -16.95
C GLY A 269 12.42 16.65 -17.51
N MET A 270 11.22 16.57 -16.92
CA MET A 270 10.12 15.75 -17.40
C MET A 270 9.57 16.25 -18.74
N VAL A 271 9.35 17.57 -18.87
CA VAL A 271 8.88 18.20 -20.12
C VAL A 271 9.91 18.03 -21.24
N ASP A 272 11.20 18.21 -20.96
CA ASP A 272 12.28 17.97 -21.91
C ASP A 272 12.30 16.51 -22.38
N ARG A 273 12.14 15.56 -21.46
CA ARG A 273 12.02 14.13 -21.78
C ARG A 273 10.78 13.83 -22.63
N ALA A 274 9.62 14.37 -22.27
CA ALA A 274 8.38 14.17 -23.01
C ALA A 274 8.46 14.71 -24.46
N LYS A 275 9.13 15.86 -24.67
CA LYS A 275 9.41 16.40 -26.01
C LYS A 275 10.38 15.51 -26.78
N ALA A 276 11.47 15.07 -26.14
CA ALA A 276 12.49 14.24 -26.77
C ALA A 276 11.91 12.89 -27.24
N ASP A 277 10.99 12.32 -26.46
CA ASP A 277 10.32 11.06 -26.76
C ASP A 277 9.10 11.25 -27.70
N GLY A 278 8.78 12.49 -28.11
CA GLY A 278 7.67 12.80 -29.00
C GLY A 278 6.28 12.60 -28.39
N VAL A 279 6.18 12.52 -27.06
CA VAL A 279 4.90 12.40 -26.33
C VAL A 279 4.12 13.72 -26.41
N ILE A 280 4.82 14.85 -26.45
CA ILE A 280 4.25 16.18 -26.62
C ILE A 280 4.99 16.95 -27.72
N GLY A 281 4.30 17.92 -28.33
CA GLY A 281 4.87 18.86 -29.29
C GLY A 281 4.27 20.25 -29.14
N VAL A 282 4.90 21.26 -29.71
CA VAL A 282 4.33 22.62 -29.73
C VAL A 282 3.12 22.62 -30.65
N GLU A 283 1.94 22.88 -30.11
CA GLU A 283 0.70 23.02 -30.88
C GLU A 283 0.56 24.44 -31.40
N LYS A 284 0.90 25.42 -30.56
CA LYS A 284 0.77 26.84 -30.87
C LYS A 284 1.80 27.67 -30.13
N ASP A 285 2.40 28.63 -30.80
CA ASP A 285 3.15 29.72 -30.16
C ASP A 285 2.21 30.90 -29.88
N LEU A 286 2.24 31.40 -28.65
CA LEU A 286 1.65 32.69 -28.28
C LEU A 286 2.73 33.77 -28.40
N ASN A 287 2.67 34.82 -27.58
CA ASN A 287 3.69 35.87 -27.60
C ASN A 287 4.94 35.44 -26.81
N GLY A 288 5.67 34.43 -27.31
CA GLY A 288 6.85 33.88 -26.65
C GLY A 288 6.56 32.84 -25.58
N PHE A 289 5.38 32.21 -25.63
CA PHE A 289 4.99 31.08 -24.79
C PHE A 289 4.45 29.96 -25.67
N ASN A 290 5.13 28.82 -25.66
CA ASN A 290 4.72 27.64 -26.41
C ASN A 290 3.61 26.90 -25.66
N VAL A 291 2.44 26.81 -26.27
CA VAL A 291 1.36 25.91 -25.84
C VAL A 291 1.62 24.54 -26.47
N TYR A 292 1.73 23.51 -25.64
CA TYR A 292 1.97 22.14 -26.06
C TYR A 292 0.67 21.36 -26.26
N GLY A 293 0.70 20.44 -27.21
CA GLY A 293 -0.35 19.47 -27.49
C GLY A 293 0.18 18.04 -27.40
N THR A 294 -0.73 17.07 -27.31
CA THR A 294 -0.41 15.64 -27.32
C THR A 294 -1.50 14.84 -28.03
N ASP A 295 -1.09 13.89 -28.85
CA ASP A 295 -1.99 12.89 -29.46
C ASP A 295 -2.15 11.64 -28.57
N ASP A 296 -1.37 11.53 -27.49
CA ASP A 296 -1.41 10.43 -26.52
C ASP A 296 -1.50 10.94 -25.08
N MET A 297 -2.72 11.36 -24.72
CA MET A 297 -3.02 11.90 -23.40
C MET A 297 -2.74 10.91 -22.24
N ALA A 298 -2.86 9.60 -22.48
CA ALA A 298 -2.59 8.60 -21.46
C ALA A 298 -1.08 8.46 -21.18
N LYS A 299 -0.24 8.52 -22.23
CA LYS A 299 1.22 8.52 -22.10
C LYS A 299 1.73 9.82 -21.50
N TRP A 300 1.18 10.98 -21.91
CA TRP A 300 1.46 12.27 -21.26
C TRP A 300 1.19 12.22 -19.76
N ASN A 301 -0.01 11.75 -19.36
CA ASN A 301 -0.37 11.62 -17.96
C ASN A 301 0.60 10.72 -17.18
N ALA A 302 1.06 9.62 -17.79
CA ALA A 302 2.02 8.71 -17.16
C ALA A 302 3.42 9.33 -16.98
N TYR A 303 3.89 10.10 -17.98
CA TYR A 303 5.14 10.85 -17.90
C TYR A 303 5.09 11.92 -16.81
N ALA A 304 3.99 12.69 -16.77
CA ALA A 304 3.74 13.65 -15.71
C ALA A 304 3.66 12.97 -14.33
N ALA A 305 3.05 11.79 -14.22
CA ALA A 305 2.98 11.04 -12.96
C ALA A 305 4.37 10.54 -12.50
N ALA A 306 5.24 10.10 -13.41
CA ALA A 306 6.63 9.77 -13.09
C ALA A 306 7.42 11.00 -12.63
N GLY A 307 7.26 12.14 -13.31
CA GLY A 307 7.86 13.40 -12.89
C GLY A 307 7.38 13.87 -11.51
N MET A 308 6.10 13.69 -11.20
CA MET A 308 5.53 14.00 -9.89
C MET A 308 6.11 13.14 -8.77
N MET A 309 6.29 11.83 -9.04
CA MET A 309 6.97 10.93 -8.12
C MET A 309 8.41 11.38 -7.89
N ALA A 310 9.15 11.69 -8.97
CA ALA A 310 10.52 12.18 -8.87
C ALA A 310 10.61 13.51 -8.11
N ALA A 311 9.69 14.45 -8.35
CA ALA A 311 9.61 15.72 -7.64
C ALA A 311 9.35 15.52 -6.15
N THR A 312 8.51 14.55 -5.79
CA THR A 312 8.29 14.17 -4.38
C THR A 312 9.57 13.64 -3.75
N MET A 313 10.26 12.71 -4.43
CA MET A 313 11.53 12.15 -3.93
C MET A 313 12.61 13.21 -3.78
N VAL A 314 12.72 14.16 -4.72
CA VAL A 314 13.69 15.26 -4.66
C VAL A 314 13.34 16.23 -3.52
N ASN A 315 12.10 16.72 -3.47
CA ASN A 315 11.72 17.77 -2.52
C ASN A 315 11.67 17.24 -1.07
N GLN A 316 10.96 16.13 -0.84
CA GLN A 316 10.86 15.54 0.50
C GLN A 316 12.15 14.81 0.90
N GLY A 317 12.89 14.25 -0.06
CA GLY A 317 14.20 13.66 0.19
C GLY A 317 15.25 14.69 0.58
N ALA A 318 15.22 15.89 0.01
CA ALA A 318 16.09 17.00 0.43
C ALA A 318 15.78 17.45 1.86
N ALA A 319 14.49 17.57 2.21
CA ALA A 319 14.06 17.95 3.55
C ALA A 319 14.21 16.82 4.60
N ARG A 320 14.22 15.56 4.15
CA ARG A 320 14.07 14.35 4.99
C ARG A 320 12.87 14.44 5.94
N ALA A 321 11.80 15.06 5.44
CA ALA A 321 10.56 15.34 6.16
C ALA A 321 9.36 15.17 5.23
N ALA A 322 8.39 14.33 5.62
CA ALA A 322 7.28 13.97 4.73
C ALA A 322 6.22 15.05 4.55
N GLN A 323 6.08 15.98 5.50
CA GLN A 323 4.96 16.94 5.55
C GLN A 323 4.78 17.77 4.26
N GLY A 324 5.86 18.05 3.54
CA GLY A 324 5.83 18.83 2.30
C GLY A 324 5.23 18.10 1.10
N VAL A 325 4.94 16.80 1.20
CA VAL A 325 4.41 16.02 0.06
C VAL A 325 3.07 16.54 -0.44
N SER A 326 2.21 17.04 0.45
CA SER A 326 0.94 17.64 0.06
C SER A 326 1.15 18.91 -0.78
N SER A 327 2.21 19.67 -0.49
CA SER A 327 2.60 20.85 -1.26
C SER A 327 3.23 20.45 -2.61
N THR A 328 4.08 19.43 -2.64
CA THR A 328 4.64 18.91 -3.89
C THR A 328 3.55 18.41 -4.83
N LEU A 329 2.60 17.61 -4.32
CA LEU A 329 1.47 17.10 -5.11
C LEU A 329 0.59 18.23 -5.67
N LEU A 330 0.48 19.36 -4.95
CA LEU A 330 -0.27 20.52 -5.42
C LEU A 330 0.52 21.26 -6.50
N TYR A 331 1.67 21.82 -6.13
CA TYR A 331 2.39 22.76 -6.98
C TYR A 331 3.17 22.09 -8.11
N TYR A 332 3.45 20.79 -8.04
CA TYR A 332 3.94 20.08 -9.22
C TYR A 332 2.91 20.18 -10.36
N ASN A 333 1.65 19.92 -10.03
CA ASN A 333 0.55 19.88 -11.02
C ASN A 333 0.19 21.30 -11.49
N ASP A 334 0.00 22.24 -10.57
CA ASP A 334 -0.29 23.64 -10.90
C ASP A 334 0.78 24.25 -11.82
N ILE A 335 2.07 24.15 -11.44
CA ILE A 335 3.17 24.68 -12.26
C ILE A 335 3.25 23.97 -13.62
N LEU A 336 3.02 22.65 -13.67
CA LEU A 336 3.06 21.90 -14.93
C LEU A 336 2.00 22.38 -15.93
N GLU A 337 0.79 22.68 -15.47
CA GLU A 337 -0.28 23.21 -16.34
C GLU A 337 0.12 24.57 -16.92
N PHE A 338 0.66 25.47 -16.11
CA PHE A 338 1.07 26.80 -16.57
C PHE A 338 2.38 26.83 -17.34
N GLU A 339 3.23 25.81 -17.21
CA GLU A 339 4.45 25.65 -18.02
C GLU A 339 4.14 25.11 -19.42
N THR A 340 3.07 24.33 -19.58
CA THR A 340 2.84 23.56 -20.82
C THR A 340 1.54 23.86 -21.55
N GLY A 341 0.50 24.30 -20.84
CA GLY A 341 -0.87 24.37 -21.35
C GLY A 341 -1.57 23.00 -21.48
N LEU A 342 -0.92 21.91 -21.06
CA LEU A 342 -1.49 20.57 -20.97
C LEU A 342 -2.08 20.31 -19.58
N PRO A 343 -3.09 19.42 -19.45
CA PRO A 343 -3.66 19.10 -18.15
C PRO A 343 -2.66 18.35 -17.26
N SER A 344 -2.76 18.58 -15.95
CA SER A 344 -1.96 17.92 -14.92
C SER A 344 -2.31 16.45 -14.70
N VAL A 345 -1.57 15.79 -13.79
CA VAL A 345 -1.74 14.38 -13.46
C VAL A 345 -3.16 14.09 -12.99
N ASP A 346 -3.76 13.07 -13.58
CA ASP A 346 -5.15 12.64 -13.37
C ASP A 346 -6.16 13.77 -13.66
N PHE A 347 -5.79 14.67 -14.58
CA PHE A 347 -6.61 15.78 -15.08
C PHE A 347 -7.09 16.70 -13.94
N GLY A 348 -6.17 17.17 -13.10
CA GLY A 348 -6.44 18.04 -11.95
C GLY A 348 -6.90 17.33 -10.68
N ARG A 349 -7.18 16.00 -10.72
CA ARG A 349 -7.62 15.27 -9.51
C ARG A 349 -6.50 15.12 -8.49
N VAL A 350 -5.24 14.99 -8.91
CA VAL A 350 -4.13 14.97 -7.95
C VAL A 350 -3.99 16.33 -7.28
N GLU A 351 -4.04 17.42 -8.03
CA GLU A 351 -3.99 18.77 -7.49
C GLU A 351 -5.13 19.02 -6.49
N GLY A 352 -6.37 18.69 -6.86
CA GLY A 352 -7.52 18.80 -5.95
C GLY A 352 -7.39 17.93 -4.69
N THR A 353 -6.85 16.71 -4.83
CA THR A 353 -6.51 15.85 -3.68
C THR A 353 -5.48 16.53 -2.79
N ALA A 354 -4.46 17.16 -3.38
CA ALA A 354 -3.38 17.82 -2.69
C ALA A 354 -3.81 19.09 -1.95
N VAL A 355 -4.79 19.84 -2.48
CA VAL A 355 -5.41 20.97 -1.80
C VAL A 355 -6.05 20.51 -0.49
N GLY A 356 -6.95 19.52 -0.56
CA GLY A 356 -7.63 18.97 0.62
C GLY A 356 -6.63 18.34 1.60
N PHE A 357 -5.69 17.56 1.10
CA PHE A 357 -4.66 16.92 1.91
C PHE A 357 -3.76 17.93 2.62
N SER A 358 -3.33 18.99 1.94
CA SER A 358 -2.56 20.09 2.57
C SER A 358 -3.35 20.72 3.71
N PHE A 359 -4.62 21.05 3.49
CA PHE A 359 -5.48 21.60 4.52
C PHE A 359 -5.64 20.65 5.73
N PHE A 360 -5.97 19.38 5.51
CA PHE A 360 -6.21 18.41 6.60
C PHE A 360 -4.93 17.84 7.21
N SER A 361 -3.74 18.25 6.75
CA SER A 361 -2.47 17.95 7.43
C SER A 361 -1.89 19.16 8.17
N HIS A 362 -2.51 20.33 8.04
CA HIS A 362 -2.02 21.60 8.59
C HIS A 362 -3.14 22.43 9.25
N SER A 363 -4.25 21.81 9.66
CA SER A 363 -5.39 22.50 10.27
C SER A 363 -5.97 21.75 11.47
N ILE A 364 -6.99 22.36 12.08
CA ILE A 364 -7.66 21.87 13.30
C ILE A 364 -8.85 20.93 13.03
N TYR A 365 -9.22 20.71 11.76
CA TYR A 365 -10.52 20.12 11.40
C TYR A 365 -10.53 18.59 11.25
N GLY A 366 -9.38 17.94 11.38
CA GLY A 366 -9.23 16.50 11.21
C GLY A 366 -7.97 16.18 10.39
N GLY A 367 -7.88 14.93 9.93
CA GLY A 367 -6.67 14.42 9.28
C GLY A 367 -5.51 14.25 10.26
N GLY A 368 -4.29 14.59 9.83
CA GLY A 368 -3.07 14.43 10.63
C GLY A 368 -1.80 14.40 9.78
N GLY A 369 -0.76 13.70 10.25
CA GLY A 369 0.48 13.54 9.49
C GLY A 369 0.29 12.70 8.22
N PRO A 370 1.15 12.81 7.19
CA PRO A 370 1.00 12.11 5.92
C PRO A 370 0.81 10.59 6.05
N GLY A 371 1.45 9.98 7.04
CA GLY A 371 1.46 8.53 7.24
C GLY A 371 0.12 7.88 7.60
N ILE A 372 -0.86 8.64 8.10
CA ILE A 372 -2.17 8.07 8.50
C ILE A 372 -3.23 8.12 7.39
N PHE A 373 -2.93 8.79 6.27
CA PHE A 373 -3.82 8.83 5.10
C PHE A 373 -3.75 7.50 4.32
N ASN A 374 -4.72 7.33 3.43
CA ASN A 374 -4.85 6.19 2.52
C ASN A 374 -5.83 6.51 1.38
N GLY A 375 -5.92 5.67 0.35
CA GLY A 375 -6.79 5.90 -0.81
C GLY A 375 -8.29 5.73 -0.53
N ASN A 376 -8.67 5.19 0.62
CA ASN A 376 -10.06 5.16 1.09
C ASN A 376 -10.41 6.43 1.87
N HIS A 377 -9.47 7.03 2.59
CA HIS A 377 -9.69 8.22 3.41
C HIS A 377 -10.31 9.36 2.61
N VAL A 378 -11.38 9.96 3.16
CA VAL A 378 -12.25 10.94 2.46
C VAL A 378 -11.49 12.11 1.83
N VAL A 379 -10.36 12.51 2.42
CA VAL A 379 -9.50 13.61 1.93
C VAL A 379 -8.64 13.21 0.74
N THR A 380 -8.23 11.94 0.66
CA THR A 380 -7.19 11.47 -0.27
C THR A 380 -7.67 10.44 -1.28
N ARG A 381 -8.98 10.18 -1.33
CA ARG A 381 -9.60 9.19 -2.22
C ARG A 381 -9.87 9.65 -3.65
N HIS A 382 -9.75 10.95 -3.92
CA HIS A 382 -10.27 11.58 -5.15
C HIS A 382 -9.45 11.24 -6.39
N SER A 383 -8.12 11.36 -6.30
CA SER A 383 -7.25 10.85 -7.36
C SER A 383 -7.32 9.33 -7.43
N LYS A 384 -7.33 8.82 -8.66
CA LYS A 384 -7.52 7.41 -9.01
C LYS A 384 -6.18 6.66 -9.06
N GLY A 385 -5.50 6.65 -7.92
CA GLY A 385 -4.27 5.90 -7.70
C GLY A 385 -2.97 6.63 -8.00
N PHE A 386 -3.02 7.95 -8.27
CA PHE A 386 -1.84 8.74 -8.61
C PHE A 386 -1.28 9.58 -7.44
N ALA A 387 -2.04 9.80 -6.36
CA ALA A 387 -1.58 10.64 -5.24
C ALA A 387 -0.87 9.84 -4.12
N ILE A 388 -1.53 8.80 -3.61
CA ILE A 388 -1.07 8.04 -2.43
C ILE A 388 0.34 7.44 -2.58
N PRO A 389 0.76 6.92 -3.76
CA PRO A 389 2.12 6.39 -3.91
C PRO A 389 3.22 7.41 -3.62
N CYS A 390 3.02 8.69 -3.96
CA CYS A 390 3.96 9.76 -3.61
C CYS A 390 4.01 9.99 -2.09
N VAL A 391 2.88 9.88 -1.40
CA VAL A 391 2.82 9.98 0.06
C VAL A 391 3.61 8.83 0.73
N ALA A 392 3.53 7.62 0.17
CA ALA A 392 4.35 6.49 0.62
C ALA A 392 5.85 6.73 0.40
N ALA A 393 6.24 7.26 -0.76
CA ALA A 393 7.63 7.63 -1.03
C ALA A 393 8.14 8.71 -0.04
N ALA A 394 7.35 9.75 0.21
CA ALA A 394 7.69 10.81 1.16
C ALA A 394 7.84 10.30 2.61
N MET A 395 6.92 9.44 3.06
CA MET A 395 6.99 8.84 4.40
C MET A 395 8.16 7.86 4.55
N ALA A 396 8.57 7.18 3.49
CA ALA A 396 9.79 6.37 3.49
C ALA A 396 11.06 7.22 3.63
N LEU A 397 11.07 8.45 3.10
CA LEU A 397 12.19 9.39 3.17
C LEU A 397 12.25 10.20 4.48
N ASP A 398 11.21 10.12 5.32
CA ASP A 398 11.13 10.85 6.59
C ASP A 398 12.14 10.34 7.63
N ALA A 399 12.93 11.26 8.19
CA ALA A 399 13.97 10.95 9.17
C ALA A 399 13.51 11.03 10.64
N GLY A 400 12.19 10.96 10.90
CA GLY A 400 11.62 11.00 12.26
C GLY A 400 10.99 12.33 12.63
N THR A 401 10.36 13.01 11.68
CA THR A 401 9.67 14.30 11.91
C THR A 401 8.21 14.12 12.32
N GLN A 402 7.67 12.90 12.18
CA GLN A 402 6.27 12.60 12.41
C GLN A 402 6.02 12.04 13.81
N LEU A 403 5.02 12.58 14.52
CA LEU A 403 4.52 11.99 15.76
C LEU A 403 3.83 10.64 15.50
N PHE A 404 2.95 10.60 14.49
CA PHE A 404 2.27 9.38 14.04
C PHE A 404 3.07 8.69 12.94
N SER A 405 4.27 8.24 13.28
CA SER A 405 5.19 7.56 12.36
C SER A 405 4.80 6.08 12.11
N PRO A 406 5.45 5.38 11.16
CA PRO A 406 5.31 3.94 11.02
C PRO A 406 5.63 3.16 12.30
N GLU A 407 6.63 3.60 13.09
CA GLU A 407 6.97 2.98 14.36
C GLU A 407 5.84 3.10 15.40
N ALA A 408 5.14 4.24 15.42
CA ALA A 408 4.04 4.47 16.35
C ALA A 408 2.74 3.75 15.95
N THR A 409 2.47 3.62 14.66
CA THR A 409 1.16 3.18 14.13
C THR A 409 1.16 1.78 13.53
N SER A 410 2.34 1.26 13.16
CA SER A 410 2.47 0.09 12.29
C SER A 410 3.50 -0.93 12.78
N GLY A 411 3.88 -0.90 14.06
CA GLY A 411 4.89 -1.83 14.62
C GLY A 411 4.53 -3.30 14.43
N LEU A 412 3.29 -3.70 14.76
CA LEU A 412 2.83 -5.08 14.58
C LEU A 412 2.76 -5.49 13.09
N ILE A 413 2.32 -4.58 12.23
CA ILE A 413 2.31 -4.80 10.77
C ILE A 413 3.74 -4.97 10.26
N LYS A 414 4.68 -4.13 10.70
CA LYS A 414 6.11 -4.24 10.36
C LYS A 414 6.65 -5.61 10.71
N ASP A 415 6.49 -6.05 11.96
CA ASP A 415 7.08 -7.30 12.45
C ASP A 415 6.65 -8.50 11.62
N VAL A 416 5.40 -8.49 11.12
CA VAL A 416 4.78 -9.61 10.41
C VAL A 416 4.84 -9.46 8.88
N PHE A 417 4.24 -8.41 8.32
CA PHE A 417 4.08 -8.27 6.87
C PHE A 417 5.42 -8.05 6.15
N SER A 418 6.42 -7.49 6.83
CA SER A 418 7.76 -7.37 6.24
C SER A 418 8.50 -8.70 6.11
N GLN A 419 8.01 -9.81 6.69
CA GLN A 419 8.60 -11.14 6.49
C GLN A 419 8.22 -11.74 5.12
N VAL A 420 7.15 -11.27 4.49
CA VAL A 420 6.72 -11.75 3.18
C VAL A 420 7.49 -11.00 2.09
N ASP A 421 8.33 -11.73 1.36
CA ASP A 421 9.28 -11.13 0.42
C ASP A 421 8.59 -10.34 -0.70
N GLU A 422 7.46 -10.83 -1.23
CA GLU A 422 6.68 -10.14 -2.27
C GLU A 422 6.05 -8.84 -1.77
N PHE A 423 5.75 -8.73 -0.47
CA PHE A 423 5.25 -7.48 0.10
C PHE A 423 6.39 -6.51 0.36
N ARG A 424 7.54 -7.00 0.81
CA ARG A 424 8.70 -6.17 1.16
C ARG A 424 9.42 -5.62 -0.07
N ASN A 425 9.56 -6.43 -1.13
CA ASN A 425 10.30 -6.11 -2.35
C ASN A 425 9.45 -6.26 -3.63
N PRO A 426 8.25 -5.65 -3.71
CA PRO A 426 7.29 -5.93 -4.77
C PRO A 426 7.79 -5.55 -6.17
N LEU A 427 8.62 -4.51 -6.29
CA LEU A 427 9.17 -4.07 -7.57
C LEU A 427 9.94 -5.22 -8.25
N LYS A 428 10.74 -5.94 -7.47
CA LYS A 428 11.50 -7.11 -7.94
C LYS A 428 10.57 -8.19 -8.48
N TYR A 429 9.66 -8.69 -7.64
CA TYR A 429 8.83 -9.86 -7.98
C TYR A 429 7.86 -9.57 -9.11
N VAL A 430 7.31 -8.37 -9.19
CA VAL A 430 6.41 -7.99 -10.28
C VAL A 430 7.16 -7.86 -11.60
N ASN A 431 8.38 -7.31 -11.59
CA ASN A 431 9.21 -7.25 -12.79
C ASN A 431 9.61 -8.66 -13.26
N GLU A 432 10.13 -9.51 -12.38
CA GLU A 432 10.45 -10.91 -12.69
C GLU A 432 9.25 -11.65 -13.29
N ALA A 433 8.07 -11.52 -12.67
CA ALA A 433 6.84 -12.11 -13.17
C ALA A 433 6.39 -11.55 -14.53
N ALA A 434 6.62 -10.27 -14.79
CA ALA A 434 6.31 -9.64 -16.09
C ALA A 434 7.20 -10.21 -17.19
N VAL A 435 8.49 -10.41 -16.91
CA VAL A 435 9.44 -11.07 -17.84
C VAL A 435 8.97 -12.49 -18.18
N ASP A 436 8.55 -13.27 -17.18
CA ASP A 436 8.13 -14.66 -17.36
C ASP A 436 6.87 -14.83 -18.24
N ILE A 437 6.04 -13.79 -18.33
CA ILE A 437 4.81 -13.80 -19.12
C ILE A 437 4.90 -12.98 -20.42
N LYS A 438 5.98 -12.22 -20.65
CA LYS A 438 6.09 -11.31 -21.80
C LYS A 438 5.87 -11.99 -23.15
N GLY A 439 6.34 -13.23 -23.31
CA GLY A 439 6.19 -14.03 -24.54
C GLY A 439 4.82 -14.72 -24.71
N LYS A 440 3.93 -14.59 -23.72
CA LYS A 440 2.60 -15.24 -23.70
C LYS A 440 1.46 -14.26 -23.96
N LEU A 441 1.76 -12.95 -24.12
CA LEU A 441 0.78 -11.88 -24.21
C LEU A 441 0.41 -11.54 -25.65
#